data_AF-A0A661II40-F1
#
_entry.id   AF-A0A661II40-F1
#
_cell.length_a   1.000
_cell.length_b   1.000
_cell.length_c   1.000
_cell.angle_alpha   90.00
_cell.angle_beta   90.00
_cell.angle_gamma   90.00
#
_symmetry.space_group_name_H-M   'P 1'
#
loop_
_entity.id
_entity.type
_entity.pdbx_description
1 polymer ?
#
loop_
_entity_poly.entity_id
_entity_poly.type
_entity_poly.pdbx_seq_one_letter_code
_entity_poly.pdbx_strand_id
1 'polypeptide(L)'
;MKIILITITLISSLLSQTTMCFKENTAEQTKNESLILDGKECKGKHSAKDMIKNGWTIQYSQISKNKNHFNHMYMFKKIDTNNLPKLTKSYVKQPISKFNLSMTTTKLVTVNKNIATINLGNLKVGQSGIVINKSNKHEIIVASAIVQSSTSKQSTLILSKSNILLQDAIPTSTLIAKTNDTLVLNHMYNSSVLIAPNYSSYRLVKDTYSNQNFINSDLLAASLKITNSPLPTYDDIQKFTKAYDIGTIFIVAKNKLYIIDAKSLKVLDTTRLLTSNKKYISPFFTKITDIQQGFWSFGDDEIEDYDKFYISLIKKDKLKNTWSILPW
;
A
#
# COMPACT_ATOMS: atom_id res chain seq x y z
N MET A 1 37.18 -44.36 20.13
CA MET A 1 36.59 -43.45 19.12
C MET A 1 35.13 -43.85 18.94
N LYS A 2 34.18 -43.15 19.60
CA LYS A 2 32.73 -43.44 19.50
C LYS A 2 32.17 -42.69 18.28
N ILE A 3 31.70 -43.44 17.28
CA ILE A 3 31.08 -42.89 16.08
C ILE A 3 29.67 -42.40 16.47
N ILE A 4 29.45 -41.09 16.36
CA ILE A 4 28.15 -40.44 16.56
C ILE A 4 27.33 -40.65 15.29
N LEU A 5 26.25 -41.43 15.40
CA LEU A 5 25.28 -41.65 14.33
C LEU A 5 24.37 -40.41 14.26
N ILE A 6 24.66 -39.49 13.33
CA ILE A 6 23.80 -38.33 13.05
C ILE A 6 22.65 -38.79 12.15
N THR A 7 21.49 -39.01 12.74
CA THR A 7 20.24 -39.22 11.99
C THR A 7 19.80 -37.92 11.34
N ILE A 8 19.96 -37.83 10.01
CA ILE A 8 19.43 -36.76 9.17
C ILE A 8 17.91 -36.96 9.05
N THR A 9 17.13 -36.11 9.71
CA THR A 9 15.68 -36.05 9.49
C THR A 9 15.40 -35.37 8.15
N LEU A 10 14.91 -36.13 7.17
CA LEU A 10 14.36 -35.59 5.92
C LEU A 10 13.10 -34.76 6.23
N ILE A 11 13.16 -33.47 5.90
CA ILE A 11 11.99 -32.59 5.90
C ILE A 11 11.21 -32.88 4.62
N SER A 12 10.02 -33.49 4.75
CA SER A 12 9.09 -33.66 3.63
C SER A 12 8.53 -32.31 3.20
N SER A 13 8.90 -31.82 2.02
CA SER A 13 8.30 -30.64 1.40
C SER A 13 6.87 -30.97 0.94
N LEU A 14 5.91 -30.13 1.34
CA LEU A 14 4.53 -30.20 0.85
C LEU A 14 4.53 -29.91 -0.66
N LEU A 15 4.27 -30.93 -1.48
CA LEU A 15 4.16 -30.80 -2.92
C LEU A 15 2.81 -30.16 -3.27
N SER A 16 2.80 -28.84 -3.44
CA SER A 16 1.67 -28.13 -4.04
C SER A 16 1.75 -28.26 -5.55
N GLN A 17 0.72 -28.81 -6.20
CA GLN A 17 0.66 -28.90 -7.65
C GLN A 17 0.11 -27.60 -8.24
N THR A 18 0.75 -27.10 -9.29
CA THR A 18 0.27 -25.96 -10.08
C THR A 18 0.20 -26.34 -11.55
N THR A 19 -0.84 -25.91 -12.24
CA THR A 19 -1.03 -26.16 -13.67
C THR A 19 -1.53 -24.91 -14.36
N MET A 20 -1.05 -24.68 -15.58
CA MET A 20 -1.56 -23.64 -16.47
C MET A 20 -2.53 -24.26 -17.46
N CYS A 21 -3.64 -23.57 -17.69
CA CYS A 21 -4.59 -23.90 -18.74
C CYS A 21 -4.96 -22.66 -19.53
N PHE A 22 -5.22 -22.81 -20.82
CA PHE A 22 -5.43 -21.68 -21.71
C PHE A 22 -6.38 -22.04 -22.85
N LYS A 23 -6.90 -21.02 -23.54
CA LYS A 23 -7.62 -21.20 -24.80
C LYS A 23 -7.36 -20.01 -25.70
N GLU A 24 -6.89 -20.26 -26.92
CA GLU A 24 -6.55 -19.20 -27.86
C GLU A 24 -7.63 -19.04 -28.93
N ASN A 25 -7.66 -17.85 -29.54
CA ASN A 25 -8.46 -17.53 -30.72
C ASN A 25 -9.98 -17.73 -30.55
N THR A 26 -10.51 -17.37 -29.38
CA THR A 26 -11.95 -17.48 -29.09
C THR A 26 -12.72 -16.22 -29.49
N ALA A 27 -14.00 -16.36 -29.85
CA ALA A 27 -14.90 -15.22 -30.06
C ALA A 27 -15.44 -14.62 -28.76
N GLU A 28 -15.24 -15.31 -27.63
CA GLU A 28 -15.81 -14.93 -26.33
C GLU A 28 -14.88 -13.99 -25.55
N GLN A 29 -15.37 -12.77 -25.29
CA GLN A 29 -14.66 -11.74 -24.53
C GLN A 29 -14.71 -11.97 -23.01
N THR A 30 -15.75 -12.65 -22.52
CA THR A 30 -16.02 -12.83 -21.09
C THR A 30 -15.40 -14.12 -20.58
N LYS A 31 -15.19 -14.20 -19.26
CA LYS A 31 -14.81 -15.45 -18.60
C LYS A 31 -16.01 -16.40 -18.64
N ASN A 32 -16.18 -17.09 -19.76
CA ASN A 32 -17.10 -18.21 -19.83
C ASN A 32 -16.45 -19.37 -19.08
N GLU A 33 -16.85 -19.59 -17.83
CA GLU A 33 -16.29 -20.64 -16.99
C GLU A 33 -16.55 -22.05 -17.52
N SER A 34 -17.39 -22.19 -18.55
CA SER A 34 -17.68 -23.43 -19.28
C SER A 34 -16.80 -23.63 -20.53
N LEU A 35 -15.95 -22.65 -20.89
CA LEU A 35 -15.02 -22.78 -22.00
C LEU A 35 -14.00 -23.87 -21.70
N ILE A 36 -13.90 -24.86 -22.60
CA ILE A 36 -12.94 -25.96 -22.47
C ILE A 36 -11.52 -25.46 -22.73
N LEU A 37 -10.62 -25.73 -21.78
CA LEU A 37 -9.26 -25.22 -21.79
C LEU A 37 -8.25 -26.30 -22.19
N ASP A 38 -7.25 -25.86 -22.94
CA ASP A 38 -6.05 -26.61 -23.29
C ASP A 38 -4.99 -26.46 -22.17
N GLY A 39 -3.92 -27.26 -22.21
CA GLY A 39 -2.86 -27.28 -21.19
C GLY A 39 -2.76 -28.59 -20.44
N LYS A 40 -1.81 -28.68 -19.49
CA LYS A 40 -1.35 -29.95 -18.92
C LYS A 40 -2.45 -30.74 -18.21
N GLU A 41 -3.11 -30.13 -17.23
CA GLU A 41 -4.18 -30.79 -16.48
C GLU A 41 -5.56 -30.58 -17.12
N CYS A 42 -5.78 -29.52 -17.90
CA CYS A 42 -7.07 -29.28 -18.56
C CYS A 42 -7.26 -30.12 -19.83
N LYS A 43 -6.17 -30.48 -20.53
CA LYS A 43 -6.10 -31.47 -21.63
C LYS A 43 -7.13 -31.28 -22.76
N GLY A 44 -7.65 -30.08 -22.96
CA GLY A 44 -8.72 -29.84 -23.93
C GLY A 44 -10.04 -30.55 -23.56
N LYS A 45 -10.23 -30.89 -22.28
CA LYS A 45 -11.40 -31.63 -21.76
C LYS A 45 -12.06 -30.97 -20.55
N HIS A 46 -11.34 -30.10 -19.85
CA HIS A 46 -11.83 -29.45 -18.64
C HIS A 46 -11.91 -27.95 -18.81
N SER A 47 -13.04 -27.39 -18.42
CA SER A 47 -13.22 -25.95 -18.26
C SER A 47 -12.66 -25.45 -16.92
N ALA A 48 -12.63 -24.13 -16.73
CA ALA A 48 -12.26 -23.56 -15.43
C ALA A 48 -13.20 -24.05 -14.31
N LYS A 49 -14.49 -24.21 -14.60
CA LYS A 49 -15.48 -24.76 -13.68
C LYS A 49 -15.19 -26.22 -13.33
N ASP A 50 -14.82 -27.05 -14.30
CA ASP A 50 -14.48 -28.45 -14.06
C ASP A 50 -13.21 -28.59 -13.22
N MET A 51 -12.22 -27.73 -13.45
CA MET A 51 -11.00 -27.70 -12.65
C MET A 51 -11.32 -27.36 -11.19
N ILE A 52 -12.19 -26.38 -10.93
CA ILE A 52 -12.63 -26.03 -9.58
C ILE A 52 -13.36 -27.22 -8.93
N LYS A 53 -14.28 -27.86 -9.67
CA LYS A 53 -14.98 -29.07 -9.20
C LYS A 53 -14.01 -30.21 -8.86
N ASN A 54 -12.90 -30.31 -9.58
CA ASN A 54 -11.84 -31.29 -9.38
C ASN A 54 -10.83 -30.90 -8.27
N GLY A 55 -11.18 -29.94 -7.42
CA GLY A 55 -10.38 -29.54 -6.25
C GLY A 55 -9.23 -28.61 -6.56
N TRP A 56 -9.19 -28.01 -7.76
CA TRP A 56 -8.23 -26.94 -8.07
C TRP A 56 -8.78 -25.58 -7.66
N THR A 57 -7.88 -24.63 -7.39
CA THR A 57 -8.22 -23.24 -7.11
C THR A 57 -7.57 -22.34 -8.14
N ILE A 58 -8.33 -21.38 -8.70
CA ILE A 58 -7.77 -20.38 -9.61
C ILE A 58 -6.86 -19.46 -8.80
N GLN A 59 -5.58 -19.44 -9.14
CA GLN A 59 -4.58 -18.52 -8.60
C GLN A 59 -4.47 -17.25 -9.45
N TYR A 60 -4.67 -17.39 -10.76
CA TYR A 60 -4.60 -16.30 -11.71
C TYR A 60 -5.46 -16.59 -12.93
N SER A 61 -6.02 -15.55 -13.54
CA SER A 61 -6.75 -15.64 -14.80
C SER A 61 -6.56 -14.35 -15.58
N GLN A 62 -6.28 -14.44 -16.87
CA GLN A 62 -6.15 -13.32 -17.78
C GLN A 62 -6.91 -13.58 -19.08
N ILE A 63 -7.34 -12.48 -19.71
CA ILE A 63 -7.88 -12.48 -21.07
C ILE A 63 -7.09 -11.43 -21.84
N SER A 64 -6.45 -11.80 -22.94
CA SER A 64 -5.80 -10.88 -23.86
C SER A 64 -6.54 -10.87 -25.19
N LYS A 65 -6.65 -9.69 -25.81
CA LYS A 65 -7.29 -9.53 -27.12
C LYS A 65 -6.21 -9.55 -28.20
N ASN A 66 -6.39 -10.39 -29.21
CA ASN A 66 -5.56 -10.42 -30.41
C ASN A 66 -6.45 -10.17 -31.64
N LYS A 67 -6.38 -8.97 -32.21
CA LYS A 67 -7.25 -8.48 -33.29
C LYS A 67 -8.74 -8.66 -32.93
N ASN A 68 -9.44 -9.60 -33.57
CA ASN A 68 -10.86 -9.90 -33.34
C ASN A 68 -11.11 -11.11 -32.43
N HIS A 69 -10.06 -11.72 -31.87
CA HIS A 69 -10.17 -12.91 -31.03
C HIS A 69 -9.61 -12.68 -29.62
N PHE A 70 -9.96 -13.56 -28.69
CA PHE A 70 -9.56 -13.52 -27.30
C PHE A 70 -8.81 -14.78 -26.88
N ASN A 71 -7.72 -14.58 -26.15
CA ASN A 71 -6.91 -15.62 -25.53
C ASN A 71 -7.16 -15.62 -24.02
N HIS A 72 -7.59 -16.76 -23.49
CA HIS A 72 -7.86 -16.97 -22.08
C HIS A 72 -6.72 -17.77 -21.47
N MET A 73 -6.25 -17.39 -20.29
CA MET A 73 -5.27 -18.18 -19.54
C MET A 73 -5.62 -18.19 -18.06
N TYR A 74 -5.47 -19.35 -17.44
CA TYR A 74 -5.75 -19.64 -16.05
C TYR A 74 -4.56 -20.38 -15.44
N MET A 75 -4.13 -19.95 -14.26
CA MET A 75 -3.21 -20.72 -13.41
C MET A 75 -4.01 -21.31 -12.26
N PHE A 76 -3.93 -22.63 -12.12
CA PHE A 76 -4.59 -23.39 -11.07
C PHE A 76 -3.59 -23.93 -10.06
N LYS A 77 -4.04 -24.12 -8.83
CA LYS A 77 -3.29 -24.77 -7.75
C LYS A 77 -4.16 -25.80 -7.03
N LYS A 78 -3.61 -26.98 -6.81
CA LYS A 78 -4.22 -28.06 -6.03
C LYS A 78 -3.26 -28.47 -4.93
N ILE A 79 -3.77 -28.48 -3.72
CA ILE A 79 -3.03 -28.86 -2.51
C ILE A 79 -3.38 -30.31 -2.25
N ASP A 80 -2.38 -31.17 -2.05
CA ASP A 80 -2.62 -32.57 -1.69
C ASP A 80 -3.11 -32.64 -0.25
N THR A 81 -4.38 -33.04 -0.09
CA THR A 81 -5.09 -33.06 1.20
C THR A 81 -4.70 -34.25 2.07
N ASN A 82 -4.02 -35.25 1.52
CA ASN A 82 -3.67 -36.48 2.24
C ASN A 82 -2.50 -36.30 3.21
N ASN A 83 -1.71 -35.22 3.06
CA ASN A 83 -0.64 -34.83 3.98
C ASN A 83 -0.89 -33.43 4.59
N LEU A 84 -2.15 -33.02 4.69
CA LEU A 84 -2.50 -31.76 5.32
C LEU A 84 -2.59 -31.99 6.85
N PRO A 85 -1.81 -31.28 7.69
CA PRO A 85 -2.20 -31.16 9.09
C PRO A 85 -3.63 -30.63 9.09
N LYS A 86 -4.55 -31.31 9.80
CA LYS A 86 -5.96 -30.92 9.92
C LYS A 86 -6.04 -29.40 10.06
N LEU A 87 -6.44 -28.72 8.98
CA LEU A 87 -6.67 -27.28 8.99
C LEU A 87 -7.95 -27.05 9.77
N THR A 88 -7.85 -27.02 11.10
CA THR A 88 -8.62 -26.04 11.85
C THR A 88 -8.31 -24.69 11.20
N LYS A 89 -9.33 -23.89 10.87
CA LYS A 89 -9.21 -22.50 10.41
C LYS A 89 -8.51 -21.65 11.49
N SER A 90 -7.22 -21.87 11.72
CA SER A 90 -6.38 -20.97 12.47
C SER A 90 -5.91 -19.94 11.47
N TYR A 91 -6.74 -18.91 11.24
CA TYR A 91 -6.25 -17.65 10.69
C TYR A 91 -5.02 -17.30 11.53
N VAL A 92 -3.84 -17.27 10.92
CA VAL A 92 -2.67 -16.69 11.59
C VAL A 92 -3.04 -15.23 11.83
N LYS A 93 -3.48 -14.92 13.05
CA LYS A 93 -3.88 -13.58 13.45
C LYS A 93 -2.65 -12.70 13.32
N GLN A 94 -2.61 -11.90 12.26
CA GLN A 94 -1.51 -10.99 12.05
C GLN A 94 -1.47 -10.00 13.21
N PRO A 95 -0.29 -9.61 13.69
CA PRO A 95 -0.20 -8.48 14.59
C PRO A 95 -0.79 -7.27 13.86
N ILE A 96 -1.74 -6.60 14.50
CA ILE A 96 -2.30 -5.34 14.01
C ILE A 96 -1.45 -4.23 14.60
N SER A 97 -1.20 -3.19 13.80
CA SER A 97 -0.54 -1.98 14.29
C SER A 97 -1.25 -1.46 15.54
N LYS A 98 -0.45 -1.06 16.55
CA LYS A 98 -0.98 -0.33 17.71
C LYS A 98 -1.22 1.15 17.41
N PHE A 99 -0.84 1.61 16.21
CA PHE A 99 -0.99 3.00 15.82
C PHE A 99 -2.46 3.31 15.54
N ASN A 100 -2.95 4.36 16.17
CA ASN A 100 -4.32 4.81 15.98
C ASN A 100 -4.42 5.66 14.71
N LEU A 101 -5.10 5.13 13.70
CA LEU A 101 -5.40 5.82 12.44
C LEU A 101 -6.64 6.72 12.55
N SER A 102 -7.41 6.63 13.63
CA SER A 102 -8.65 7.39 13.78
C SER A 102 -8.37 8.88 13.94
N MET A 103 -9.21 9.68 13.30
CA MET A 103 -9.22 11.13 13.44
C MET A 103 -9.47 11.53 14.90
N THR A 104 -8.71 12.51 15.39
CA THR A 104 -8.88 13.05 16.76
C THR A 104 -8.81 14.56 16.71
N THR A 105 -9.63 15.23 17.50
CA THR A 105 -9.63 16.70 17.58
C THR A 105 -9.15 17.18 18.94
N THR A 106 -8.44 18.32 18.95
CA THR A 106 -8.00 18.99 20.18
C THR A 106 -7.79 20.48 19.92
N LYS A 107 -7.63 21.27 20.97
CA LYS A 107 -7.40 22.72 20.87
C LYS A 107 -5.91 23.04 20.88
N LEU A 108 -5.51 24.02 20.06
CA LEU A 108 -4.19 24.64 20.18
C LEU A 108 -4.13 25.43 21.48
N VAL A 109 -3.14 25.12 22.31
CA VAL A 109 -2.93 25.72 23.64
C VAL A 109 -2.09 26.98 23.52
N THR A 110 -0.98 26.90 22.80
CA THR A 110 -0.16 28.05 22.44
C THR A 110 0.18 28.00 20.97
N VAL A 111 0.30 29.18 20.34
CA VAL A 111 0.82 29.34 18.99
C VAL A 111 1.82 30.50 19.01
N ASN A 112 3.08 30.21 18.69
CA ASN A 112 4.14 31.19 18.55
C ASN A 112 4.78 31.00 17.17
N LYS A 113 4.51 31.96 16.25
CA LYS A 113 4.86 31.85 14.83
C LYS A 113 4.34 30.53 14.25
N ASN A 114 5.26 29.65 13.83
CA ASN A 114 4.98 28.37 13.23
C ASN A 114 5.04 27.20 14.23
N ILE A 115 5.17 27.46 15.53
CA ILE A 115 5.22 26.42 16.56
C ILE A 115 3.95 26.49 17.38
N ALA A 116 3.27 25.35 17.53
CA ALA A 116 2.08 25.25 18.37
C ALA A 116 2.20 24.10 19.39
N THR A 117 1.47 24.20 20.48
CA THR A 117 1.37 23.14 21.48
C THR A 117 -0.06 22.68 21.69
N ILE A 118 -0.23 21.40 22.07
CA ILE A 118 -1.52 20.78 22.36
C ILE A 118 -1.43 19.91 23.62
N ASN A 119 -2.50 19.86 24.41
CA ASN A 119 -2.62 18.97 25.59
C ASN A 119 -3.03 17.55 25.18
N LEU A 120 -2.31 16.97 24.22
CA LEU A 120 -2.46 15.59 23.79
C LEU A 120 -1.07 14.99 23.61
N GLY A 121 -0.78 13.91 24.34
CA GLY A 121 0.51 13.22 24.33
C GLY A 121 0.51 11.89 23.56
N ASN A 122 1.62 11.17 23.65
CA ASN A 122 1.87 9.86 23.04
C ASN A 122 1.68 9.84 21.51
N LEU A 123 1.89 10.98 20.85
CA LEU A 123 1.81 11.10 19.40
C LEU A 123 3.13 10.68 18.74
N LYS A 124 3.05 10.25 17.48
CA LYS A 124 4.25 9.89 16.71
C LYS A 124 4.82 11.12 16.02
N VAL A 125 6.15 11.28 16.08
CA VAL A 125 6.83 12.33 15.32
C VAL A 125 6.55 12.12 13.83
N GLY A 126 6.14 13.19 13.15
CA GLY A 126 5.71 13.15 11.76
C GLY A 126 4.22 12.90 11.53
N GLN A 127 3.46 12.55 12.56
CA GLN A 127 2.00 12.45 12.46
C GLN A 127 1.44 13.83 12.06
N SER A 128 0.56 13.86 11.05
CA SER A 128 0.06 15.11 10.49
C SER A 128 -1.41 15.37 10.78
N GLY A 129 -1.80 16.63 10.61
CA GLY A 129 -3.16 17.10 10.75
C GLY A 129 -3.36 18.46 10.10
N ILE A 130 -4.55 19.02 10.32
CA ILE A 130 -4.93 20.36 9.86
C ILE A 130 -5.43 21.19 11.03
N VAL A 131 -5.25 22.50 10.94
CA VAL A 131 -5.79 23.46 11.91
C VAL A 131 -6.99 24.16 11.30
N ILE A 132 -8.12 24.06 11.98
CA ILE A 132 -9.39 24.66 11.60
C ILE A 132 -9.66 25.85 12.52
N ASN A 133 -9.79 27.03 11.92
CA ASN A 133 -10.43 28.16 12.57
C ASN A 133 -11.93 28.07 12.36
N LYS A 134 -12.70 28.10 13.46
CA LYS A 134 -14.16 28.15 13.41
C LYS A 134 -14.60 29.57 13.74
N SER A 135 -15.22 30.24 12.78
CA SER A 135 -16.03 31.45 13.01
C SER A 135 -17.50 31.04 13.00
N ASN A 136 -18.38 31.79 13.67
CA ASN A 136 -19.77 31.43 14.01
C ASN A 136 -20.50 30.45 13.04
N LYS A 137 -20.41 30.66 11.72
CA LYS A 137 -21.06 29.82 10.68
C LYS A 137 -20.10 29.17 9.67
N HIS A 138 -18.79 29.38 9.80
CA HIS A 138 -17.81 28.94 8.79
C HIS A 138 -16.60 28.28 9.44
N GLU A 139 -16.20 27.15 8.89
CA GLU A 139 -14.97 26.46 9.23
C GLU A 139 -13.99 26.61 8.08
N ILE A 140 -12.76 27.01 8.39
CA ILE A 140 -11.72 27.16 7.38
C ILE A 140 -10.40 26.57 7.86
N ILE A 141 -9.72 25.87 6.95
CA ILE A 141 -8.40 25.32 7.23
C ILE A 141 -7.37 26.43 7.08
N VAL A 142 -6.73 26.80 8.19
CA VAL A 142 -5.76 27.91 8.25
C VAL A 142 -4.32 27.43 8.20
N ALA A 143 -4.04 26.20 8.64
CA ALA A 143 -2.70 25.65 8.62
C ALA A 143 -2.70 24.12 8.48
N SER A 144 -1.58 23.61 8.01
CA SER A 144 -1.19 22.22 8.20
C SER A 144 -0.35 22.08 9.46
N ALA A 145 -0.43 20.93 10.13
CA ALA A 145 0.35 20.65 11.33
C ALA A 145 1.09 19.31 11.20
N ILE A 146 2.32 19.27 11.69
CA ILE A 146 3.12 18.04 11.81
C ILE A 146 3.67 17.96 13.24
N VAL A 147 3.50 16.81 13.90
CA VAL A 147 4.05 16.56 15.24
C VAL A 147 5.57 16.56 15.17
N GLN A 148 6.20 17.49 15.89
CA GLN A 148 7.65 17.59 16.01
C GLN A 148 8.18 16.80 17.21
N SER A 149 7.47 16.85 18.33
CA SER A 149 7.80 16.10 19.55
C SER A 149 6.55 15.81 20.36
N SER A 150 6.59 14.77 21.19
CA SER A 150 5.49 14.37 22.05
C SER A 150 6.00 13.80 23.37
N THR A 151 5.34 14.19 24.46
CA THR A 151 5.49 13.62 25.80
C THR A 151 4.26 12.77 26.13
N SER A 152 4.14 12.25 27.36
CA SER A 152 2.95 11.51 27.78
C SER A 152 1.67 12.36 27.87
N LYS A 153 1.78 13.70 27.95
CA LYS A 153 0.63 14.61 28.17
C LYS A 153 0.48 15.70 27.11
N GLN A 154 1.58 16.14 26.50
CA GLN A 154 1.60 17.29 25.60
C GLN A 154 2.44 17.00 24.36
N SER A 155 2.11 17.65 23.24
CA SER A 155 2.89 17.59 22.01
C SER A 155 3.16 18.98 21.45
N THR A 156 4.29 19.11 20.75
CA THR A 156 4.69 20.29 19.99
C THR A 156 4.56 20.01 18.50
N LEU A 157 3.99 20.96 17.78
CA LEU A 157 3.69 20.87 16.36
C LEU A 157 4.45 21.97 15.60
N ILE A 158 4.89 21.64 14.39
CA ILE A 158 5.26 22.64 13.39
C ILE A 158 4.03 22.88 12.51
N LEU A 159 3.68 24.15 12.36
CA LEU A 159 2.62 24.65 11.50
C LEU A 159 3.20 25.18 10.19
N SER A 160 2.54 24.88 9.07
CA SER A 160 2.85 25.46 7.77
C SER A 160 1.59 25.98 7.10
N LYS A 161 1.74 26.99 6.24
CA LYS A 161 0.63 27.53 5.49
C LYS A 161 -0.02 26.40 4.69
N SER A 162 -1.34 26.30 4.84
CA SER A 162 -2.15 25.30 4.19
C SER A 162 -2.21 25.58 2.69
N ASN A 163 -1.48 24.80 1.88
CA ASN A 163 -1.67 24.77 0.42
C ASN A 163 -2.58 23.57 0.04
N ILE A 164 -3.71 23.48 0.74
CA ILE A 164 -4.66 22.35 0.66
C ILE A 164 -5.49 22.42 -0.62
N LEU A 165 -5.74 23.61 -1.16
CA LEU A 165 -6.42 23.75 -2.44
C LEU A 165 -5.38 23.78 -3.55
N LEU A 166 -5.48 22.85 -4.49
CA LEU A 166 -4.65 22.78 -5.70
C LEU A 166 -5.11 23.78 -6.79
N GLN A 167 -6.19 24.51 -6.56
CA GLN A 167 -6.77 25.43 -7.54
C GLN A 167 -6.40 26.87 -7.22
N ASP A 168 -5.64 27.50 -8.12
CA ASP A 168 -5.27 28.92 -8.05
C ASP A 168 -6.48 29.86 -8.21
N ALA A 169 -7.62 29.34 -8.68
CA ALA A 169 -8.85 30.09 -8.89
C ALA A 169 -9.64 30.39 -7.61
N ILE A 170 -9.26 29.79 -6.47
CA ILE A 170 -9.98 29.97 -5.19
C ILE A 170 -9.19 30.95 -4.31
N PRO A 171 -9.82 32.01 -3.78
CA PRO A 171 -9.18 32.91 -2.84
C PRO A 171 -8.56 32.14 -1.67
N THR A 172 -7.26 32.33 -1.46
CA THR A 172 -6.58 31.77 -0.28
C THR A 172 -6.80 32.69 0.91
N SER A 173 -7.15 32.11 2.06
CA SER A 173 -7.35 32.89 3.28
C SER A 173 -6.04 33.50 3.78
N THR A 174 -6.11 34.74 4.27
CA THR A 174 -5.03 35.39 5.01
C THR A 174 -5.03 35.04 6.51
N LEU A 175 -6.03 34.26 6.96
CA LEU A 175 -6.12 33.83 8.35
C LEU A 175 -4.94 32.92 8.71
N ILE A 176 -4.39 33.18 9.88
CA ILE A 176 -3.32 32.40 10.48
C ILE A 176 -3.83 31.61 11.69
N ALA A 177 -3.19 30.48 11.96
CA ALA A 177 -3.50 29.67 13.14
C ALA A 177 -3.25 30.46 14.42
N LYS A 178 -4.15 30.33 15.40
CA LYS A 178 -4.06 30.97 16.72
C LYS A 178 -4.50 30.04 17.84
N THR A 179 -4.21 30.44 19.08
CA THR A 179 -4.70 29.76 20.28
C THR A 179 -6.22 29.57 20.22
N ASN A 180 -6.69 28.42 20.71
CA ASN A 180 -8.08 27.94 20.66
C ASN A 180 -8.62 27.53 19.28
N ASP A 181 -7.82 27.61 18.21
CA ASP A 181 -8.14 26.91 16.96
C ASP A 181 -8.15 25.40 17.19
N THR A 182 -8.87 24.69 16.32
CA THR A 182 -9.05 23.23 16.45
C THR A 182 -8.04 22.52 15.58
N LEU A 183 -7.16 21.73 16.19
CA LEU A 183 -6.39 20.73 15.47
C LEU A 183 -7.27 19.53 15.16
N VAL A 184 -7.30 19.11 13.91
CA VAL A 184 -7.81 17.81 13.46
C VAL A 184 -6.61 16.95 13.09
N LEU A 185 -6.22 16.08 14.02
CA LEU A 185 -5.14 15.13 13.84
C LEU A 185 -5.62 13.91 13.05
N ASN A 186 -4.73 13.26 12.30
CA ASN A 186 -5.05 12.12 11.43
C ASN A 186 -6.10 12.47 10.36
N HIS A 187 -6.07 13.72 9.89
CA HIS A 187 -6.92 14.13 8.79
C HIS A 187 -6.61 13.28 7.54
N MET A 188 -7.65 12.74 6.90
CA MET A 188 -7.58 11.83 5.74
C MET A 188 -6.90 10.47 5.99
N TYR A 189 -6.58 10.12 7.24
CA TYR A 189 -5.97 8.81 7.56
C TYR A 189 -6.90 7.63 7.37
N ASN A 190 -8.20 7.85 7.14
CA ASN A 190 -9.14 6.81 6.73
C ASN A 190 -8.91 6.34 5.29
N SER A 191 -8.19 7.11 4.47
CA SER A 191 -7.83 6.79 3.08
C SER A 191 -6.35 6.44 2.97
N SER A 192 -6.02 5.36 2.25
CA SER A 192 -4.65 4.89 2.10
C SER A 192 -4.33 4.35 0.72
N VAL A 193 -3.06 4.48 0.34
CA VAL A 193 -2.50 3.71 -0.76
C VAL A 193 -1.70 2.53 -0.20
N LEU A 194 -1.83 1.36 -0.81
CA LEU A 194 -1.12 0.15 -0.42
C LEU A 194 -0.16 -0.27 -1.53
N ILE A 195 1.13 -0.24 -1.21
CA ILE A 195 2.23 -0.72 -2.03
C ILE A 195 2.66 -2.06 -1.46
N ALA A 196 2.40 -3.13 -2.20
CA ALA A 196 2.68 -4.49 -1.77
C ALA A 196 3.34 -5.28 -2.91
N PRO A 197 4.27 -6.22 -2.61
CA PRO A 197 5.02 -6.92 -3.65
C PRO A 197 4.13 -7.81 -4.52
N ASN A 198 3.09 -8.41 -3.96
CA ASN A 198 2.26 -9.39 -4.66
C ASN A 198 0.83 -9.43 -4.10
N TYR A 199 -0.06 -10.13 -4.82
CA TYR A 199 -1.46 -10.29 -4.44
C TYR A 199 -1.64 -10.84 -3.01
N SER A 200 -0.83 -11.82 -2.59
CA SER A 200 -0.95 -12.43 -1.27
C SER A 200 -0.72 -11.41 -0.15
N SER A 201 0.35 -10.61 -0.27
CA SER A 201 0.66 -9.54 0.69
C SER A 201 -0.37 -8.41 0.64
N TYR A 202 -0.85 -8.06 -0.56
CA TYR A 202 -1.88 -7.03 -0.75
C TYR A 202 -3.19 -7.43 -0.06
N ARG A 203 -3.67 -8.66 -0.30
CA ARG A 203 -4.88 -9.20 0.34
C ARG A 203 -4.73 -9.31 1.84
N LEU A 204 -3.60 -9.83 2.31
CA LEU A 204 -3.33 -9.97 3.74
C LEU A 204 -3.49 -8.63 4.48
N VAL A 205 -2.91 -7.55 3.94
CA VAL A 205 -3.02 -6.23 4.56
C VAL A 205 -4.46 -5.71 4.50
N LYS A 206 -5.15 -5.83 3.36
CA LYS A 206 -6.56 -5.40 3.26
C LYS A 206 -7.49 -6.14 4.22
N ASP A 207 -7.29 -7.45 4.36
CA ASP A 207 -8.10 -8.27 5.26
C ASP A 207 -7.76 -7.95 6.75
N THR A 208 -6.49 -7.61 7.05
CA THR A 208 -6.06 -7.20 8.40
C THR A 208 -6.59 -5.83 8.80
N TYR A 209 -6.68 -4.90 7.84
CA TYR A 209 -7.14 -3.52 8.02
C TYR A 209 -8.48 -3.31 7.29
N SER A 210 -9.48 -4.13 7.59
CA SER A 210 -10.76 -4.16 6.87
C SER A 210 -11.54 -2.83 6.92
N ASN A 211 -11.31 -2.02 7.94
CA ASN A 211 -11.97 -0.71 8.11
C ASN A 211 -11.23 0.43 7.39
N GLN A 212 -10.08 0.14 6.79
CA GLN A 212 -9.27 1.12 6.08
C GLN A 212 -9.71 1.21 4.62
N ASN A 213 -9.92 2.44 4.13
CA ASN A 213 -10.22 2.64 2.71
C ASN A 213 -8.92 2.61 1.89
N PHE A 214 -8.59 1.46 1.30
CA PHE A 214 -7.46 1.33 0.39
C PHE A 214 -7.84 1.67 -1.04
N ILE A 215 -7.27 2.75 -1.55
CA ILE A 215 -7.31 3.12 -2.97
C ILE A 215 -6.70 2.00 -3.81
N ASN A 216 -7.27 1.75 -4.99
CA ASN A 216 -6.78 0.70 -5.88
C ASN A 216 -5.34 1.01 -6.32
N SER A 217 -4.45 0.01 -6.22
CA SER A 217 -3.05 0.10 -6.64
C SER A 217 -2.89 0.44 -8.12
N ASP A 218 -3.87 0.04 -8.96
CA ASP A 218 -3.90 0.36 -10.38
C ASP A 218 -3.96 1.89 -10.63
N LEU A 219 -4.55 2.68 -9.72
CA LEU A 219 -4.60 4.14 -9.86
C LEU A 219 -3.23 4.79 -9.65
N LEU A 220 -2.47 4.32 -8.65
CA LEU A 220 -1.09 4.76 -8.48
C LEU A 220 -0.26 4.33 -9.69
N ALA A 221 -0.39 3.09 -10.14
CA ALA A 221 0.33 2.59 -11.31
C ALA A 221 -0.01 3.35 -12.61
N ALA A 222 -1.28 3.72 -12.82
CA ALA A 222 -1.69 4.55 -13.93
C ALA A 222 -1.06 5.95 -13.86
N SER A 223 -1.00 6.55 -12.67
CA SER A 223 -0.33 7.85 -12.49
C SER A 223 1.16 7.78 -12.83
N LEU A 224 1.85 6.72 -12.39
CA LEU A 224 3.26 6.45 -12.72
C LEU A 224 3.47 6.22 -14.22
N LYS A 225 2.53 5.57 -14.89
CA LYS A 225 2.58 5.37 -16.35
C LYS A 225 2.44 6.70 -17.10
N ILE A 226 1.54 7.57 -16.66
CA ILE A 226 1.35 8.90 -17.25
C ILE A 226 2.61 9.76 -17.07
N THR A 227 3.29 9.64 -15.93
CA THR A 227 4.51 10.40 -15.63
C THR A 227 5.80 9.71 -16.09
N ASN A 228 5.71 8.55 -16.75
CA ASN A 228 6.85 7.72 -17.16
C ASN A 228 7.84 7.44 -15.98
N SER A 229 7.30 7.14 -14.80
CA SER A 229 8.07 6.88 -13.57
C SER A 229 7.92 5.42 -13.12
N PRO A 230 8.60 4.46 -13.77
CA PRO A 230 8.51 3.05 -13.38
C PRO A 230 9.18 2.74 -12.05
N LEU A 231 10.09 3.60 -11.60
CA LEU A 231 10.75 3.50 -10.30
C LEU A 231 10.18 4.57 -9.36
N PRO A 232 9.06 4.30 -8.66
CA PRO A 232 8.33 5.33 -7.93
C PRO A 232 9.20 5.99 -6.86
N THR A 233 9.29 7.31 -6.92
CA THR A 233 9.92 8.12 -5.88
C THR A 233 8.91 8.55 -4.83
N TYR A 234 9.38 9.09 -3.71
CA TYR A 234 8.48 9.70 -2.74
C TYR A 234 7.74 10.92 -3.28
N ASP A 235 8.34 11.66 -4.21
CA ASP A 235 7.69 12.80 -4.84
C ASP A 235 6.49 12.34 -5.70
N ASP A 236 6.67 11.26 -6.47
CA ASP A 236 5.58 10.65 -7.25
C ASP A 236 4.43 10.20 -6.33
N ILE A 237 4.75 9.44 -5.28
CA ILE A 237 3.76 8.94 -4.33
C ILE A 237 3.09 10.10 -3.59
N GLN A 238 3.84 11.13 -3.18
CA GLN A 238 3.30 12.27 -2.47
C GLN A 238 2.36 13.11 -3.36
N LYS A 239 2.74 13.37 -4.62
CA LYS A 239 1.88 14.02 -5.62
C LYS A 239 0.58 13.25 -5.81
N PHE A 240 0.67 11.92 -5.97
CA PHE A 240 -0.52 11.07 -6.04
C PHE A 240 -1.37 11.18 -4.78
N THR A 241 -0.78 11.07 -3.58
CA THR A 241 -1.55 11.15 -2.33
C THR A 241 -2.22 12.51 -2.13
N LYS A 242 -1.61 13.61 -2.58
CA LYS A 242 -2.19 14.94 -2.51
C LYS A 242 -3.36 15.09 -3.50
N ALA A 243 -3.24 14.54 -4.71
CA ALA A 243 -4.29 14.63 -5.73
C ALA A 243 -5.54 13.80 -5.39
N TYR A 244 -5.39 12.74 -4.58
CA TYR A 244 -6.46 11.81 -4.22
C TYR A 244 -6.87 11.87 -2.74
N ASP A 245 -6.46 12.91 -2.00
CA ASP A 245 -6.83 13.11 -0.59
C ASP A 245 -6.51 11.90 0.31
N ILE A 246 -5.31 11.35 0.16
CA ILE A 246 -4.82 10.16 0.87
C ILE A 246 -3.94 10.59 2.05
N GLY A 247 -4.30 10.17 3.27
CA GLY A 247 -3.56 10.55 4.48
C GLY A 247 -2.37 9.64 4.82
N THR A 248 -2.40 8.36 4.42
CA THR A 248 -1.35 7.39 4.78
C THR A 248 -0.93 6.47 3.63
N ILE A 249 0.35 6.10 3.64
CA ILE A 249 0.98 5.18 2.70
C ILE A 249 1.33 3.91 3.44
N PHE A 250 0.85 2.77 2.95
CA PHE A 250 1.16 1.45 3.49
C PHE A 250 2.15 0.78 2.55
N ILE A 251 3.33 0.41 3.05
CA ILE A 251 4.35 -0.29 2.25
C ILE A 251 4.68 -1.62 2.91
N VAL A 252 4.51 -2.70 2.17
CA VAL A 252 5.03 -4.01 2.58
C VAL A 252 6.43 -4.17 2.01
N ALA A 253 7.44 -4.41 2.85
CA ALA A 253 8.81 -4.74 2.44
C ALA A 253 9.51 -5.54 3.54
N LYS A 254 10.34 -6.52 3.16
CA LYS A 254 11.12 -7.37 4.07
C LYS A 254 10.27 -7.98 5.20
N ASN A 255 9.11 -8.53 4.82
CA ASN A 255 8.12 -9.12 5.72
C ASN A 255 7.65 -8.17 6.84
N LYS A 256 7.66 -6.87 6.58
CA LYS A 256 7.13 -5.84 7.48
C LYS A 256 6.16 -4.95 6.72
N LEU A 257 5.14 -4.49 7.44
CA LEU A 257 4.26 -3.41 7.02
C LEU A 257 4.76 -2.12 7.65
N TYR A 258 5.01 -1.12 6.82
CA TYR A 258 5.33 0.25 7.22
C TYR A 258 4.09 1.11 6.99
N ILE A 259 3.66 1.81 8.04
CA ILE A 259 2.61 2.82 7.96
C ILE A 259 3.30 4.18 7.98
N ILE A 260 3.10 4.96 6.94
CA ILE A 260 3.81 6.20 6.67
C ILE A 260 2.79 7.33 6.51
N ASP A 261 3.06 8.49 7.11
CA ASP A 261 2.27 9.69 6.89
C ASP A 261 2.50 10.23 5.47
N ALA A 262 1.44 10.48 4.70
CA ALA A 262 1.59 10.92 3.31
C ALA A 262 2.17 12.34 3.16
N LYS A 263 2.03 13.18 4.19
CA LYS A 263 2.45 14.58 4.16
C LYS A 263 3.90 14.78 4.64
N SER A 264 4.25 14.17 5.77
CA SER A 264 5.57 14.25 6.38
C SER A 264 6.54 13.18 5.89
N LEU A 265 6.00 12.12 5.26
CA LEU A 265 6.73 10.93 4.81
C LEU A 265 7.44 10.15 5.92
N LYS A 266 7.09 10.44 7.19
CA LYS A 266 7.65 9.76 8.35
C LYS A 266 6.93 8.43 8.59
N VAL A 267 7.71 7.43 8.96
CA VAL A 267 7.20 6.12 9.42
C VAL A 267 6.55 6.30 10.79
N LEU A 268 5.24 6.10 10.86
CA LEU A 268 4.44 6.21 12.09
C LEU A 268 4.45 4.89 12.87
N ASP A 269 4.44 3.77 12.17
CA ASP A 269 4.53 2.44 12.77
C ASP A 269 5.14 1.40 11.84
N THR A 270 5.62 0.32 12.43
CA THR A 270 6.15 -0.84 11.71
C THR A 270 5.68 -2.13 12.37
N THR A 271 5.02 -2.98 11.60
CA THR A 271 4.46 -4.24 12.08
C THR A 271 5.02 -5.41 11.28
N ARG A 272 5.37 -6.51 11.95
CA ARG A 272 5.84 -7.73 11.27
C ARG A 272 4.68 -8.41 10.55
N LEU A 273 4.88 -8.82 9.30
CA LEU A 273 3.93 -9.62 8.54
C LEU A 273 4.42 -11.06 8.44
N LEU A 274 3.55 -12.01 8.79
CA LEU A 274 3.79 -13.44 8.63
C LEU A 274 3.39 -13.86 7.21
N THR A 275 4.16 -13.41 6.22
CA THR A 275 3.98 -13.73 4.80
C THR A 275 5.29 -14.18 4.16
N SER A 276 5.22 -14.89 3.03
CA SER A 276 6.37 -15.28 2.20
C SER A 276 6.40 -14.39 0.96
N ASN A 277 7.26 -13.36 0.95
CA ASN A 277 7.41 -12.42 -0.17
C ASN A 277 8.34 -12.94 -1.28
N LYS A 278 8.36 -14.26 -1.55
CA LYS A 278 9.33 -14.89 -2.48
C LYS A 278 9.19 -14.45 -3.94
N LYS A 279 8.06 -13.84 -4.31
CA LYS A 279 7.79 -13.33 -5.67
C LYS A 279 7.17 -11.94 -5.55
N TYR A 280 7.54 -11.03 -6.44
CA TYR A 280 6.99 -9.69 -6.50
C TYR A 280 6.62 -9.33 -7.95
N ILE A 281 5.85 -8.26 -8.12
CA ILE A 281 5.54 -7.60 -9.38
C ILE A 281 6.18 -6.21 -9.34
N SER A 282 6.82 -5.79 -10.43
CA SER A 282 7.37 -4.44 -10.56
C SER A 282 6.31 -3.46 -11.10
N PRO A 283 6.24 -2.21 -10.58
CA PRO A 283 6.94 -1.72 -9.40
C PRO A 283 6.34 -2.24 -8.08
N PHE A 284 5.08 -2.66 -8.12
CA PHE A 284 4.36 -3.31 -7.01
C PHE A 284 3.20 -4.12 -7.61
N PHE A 285 2.38 -4.75 -6.76
CA PHE A 285 1.19 -5.46 -7.18
C PHE A 285 0.17 -4.53 -7.89
N THR A 286 0.11 -4.62 -9.21
CA THR A 286 -0.79 -3.88 -10.09
C THR A 286 -1.18 -4.74 -11.29
N LYS A 287 -2.30 -4.39 -11.93
CA LYS A 287 -2.70 -4.94 -13.24
C LYS A 287 -2.20 -4.10 -14.41
N ILE A 288 -1.74 -2.88 -14.15
CA ILE A 288 -1.20 -1.99 -15.18
C ILE A 288 0.19 -2.50 -15.59
N THR A 289 0.33 -2.86 -16.86
CA THR A 289 1.59 -3.30 -17.46
C THR A 289 2.32 -2.14 -18.14
N ASP A 290 3.60 -2.36 -18.46
CA ASP A 290 4.41 -1.50 -19.31
C ASP A 290 4.43 -0.05 -18.80
N ILE A 291 4.74 0.11 -17.52
CA ILE A 291 5.17 1.40 -16.97
C ILE A 291 6.63 1.51 -17.40
N GLN A 292 6.94 2.43 -18.31
CA GLN A 292 8.26 2.57 -18.91
C GLN A 292 8.77 3.98 -18.67
N GLN A 293 10.09 4.17 -18.69
CA GLN A 293 10.65 5.50 -18.79
C GLN A 293 10.36 6.10 -20.18
N GLY A 294 10.43 7.43 -20.27
CA GLY A 294 10.20 8.13 -21.53
C GLY A 294 11.22 7.70 -22.60
N PHE A 295 10.86 7.88 -23.88
CA PHE A 295 11.62 7.47 -25.08
C PHE A 295 13.11 7.86 -25.10
N TRP A 296 13.52 8.86 -24.31
CA TRP A 296 14.90 9.36 -24.21
C TRP A 296 15.68 8.87 -22.98
N SER A 297 15.17 7.86 -22.27
CA SER A 297 15.81 7.37 -21.04
C SER A 297 16.61 6.09 -21.25
N PHE A 298 17.83 6.07 -20.70
CA PHE A 298 18.77 4.94 -20.77
C PHE A 298 18.90 4.22 -19.42
N GLY A 299 17.84 4.22 -18.60
CA GLY A 299 17.83 3.64 -17.24
C GLY A 299 16.96 2.39 -17.12
N ASP A 300 17.05 1.72 -15.96
CA ASP A 300 16.26 0.51 -15.67
C ASP A 300 14.77 0.82 -15.45
N ASP A 301 13.90 0.11 -16.15
CA ASP A 301 12.44 0.23 -16.01
C ASP A 301 11.86 -0.74 -14.98
N GLU A 302 12.71 -1.56 -14.34
CA GLU A 302 12.27 -2.60 -13.42
C GLU A 302 12.99 -2.55 -12.08
N ILE A 303 12.25 -2.87 -11.01
CA ILE A 303 12.82 -3.04 -9.69
C ILE A 303 13.36 -4.48 -9.57
N GLU A 304 14.68 -4.65 -9.58
CA GLU A 304 15.34 -5.98 -9.45
C GLU A 304 15.21 -6.60 -8.04
N ASP A 305 15.19 -5.77 -7.00
CA ASP A 305 15.00 -6.20 -5.62
C ASP A 305 14.01 -5.26 -4.95
N TYR A 306 12.76 -5.70 -4.94
CA TYR A 306 11.63 -4.97 -4.36
C TYR A 306 11.89 -4.58 -2.90
N ASP A 307 12.39 -5.51 -2.08
CA ASP A 307 12.60 -5.26 -0.66
C ASP A 307 13.73 -4.25 -0.47
N LYS A 308 14.85 -4.39 -1.19
CA LYS A 308 15.96 -3.43 -1.15
C LYS A 308 15.50 -2.05 -1.63
N PHE A 309 14.76 -1.97 -2.72
CA PHE A 309 14.25 -0.72 -3.28
C PHE A 309 13.38 0.02 -2.28
N TYR A 310 12.29 -0.59 -1.80
CA TYR A 310 11.36 0.08 -0.89
C TYR A 310 11.97 0.36 0.48
N ILE A 311 12.86 -0.51 0.99
CA ILE A 311 13.62 -0.19 2.21
C ILE A 311 14.55 1.01 2.00
N SER A 312 15.18 1.12 0.83
CA SER A 312 16.01 2.29 0.49
C SER A 312 15.17 3.56 0.39
N LEU A 313 13.99 3.48 -0.23
CA LEU A 313 13.04 4.58 -0.33
C LEU A 313 12.63 5.04 1.07
N ILE A 314 12.21 4.11 1.93
CA ILE A 314 11.85 4.37 3.33
C ILE A 314 12.99 5.02 4.12
N LYS A 315 14.24 4.61 3.89
CA LYS A 315 15.41 5.18 4.57
C LYS A 315 15.79 6.57 4.04
N LYS A 316 15.59 6.87 2.75
CA LYS A 316 15.93 8.19 2.16
C LYS A 316 15.17 9.35 2.83
N ASP A 317 13.95 9.12 3.33
CA ASP A 317 13.22 10.11 4.15
C ASP A 317 14.00 10.53 5.42
N LYS A 318 14.82 9.65 5.99
CA LYS A 318 15.64 10.00 7.17
C LYS A 318 16.74 11.01 6.86
N LEU A 319 17.12 11.16 5.58
CA LEU A 319 18.23 11.99 5.14
C LEU A 319 17.77 13.35 4.58
N LYS A 320 16.54 13.47 4.05
CA LYS A 320 15.93 14.76 3.60
C LYS A 320 15.41 15.63 4.75
N ASN A 321 15.90 15.44 5.98
CA ASN A 321 15.45 16.17 7.18
C ASN A 321 15.80 17.68 7.21
N THR A 322 16.30 18.26 6.12
CA THR A 322 16.28 19.71 5.92
C THR A 322 14.99 20.09 5.20
N TRP A 323 13.91 20.22 5.96
CA TRP A 323 12.74 20.94 5.48
C TRP A 323 13.21 22.35 5.10
N SER A 324 13.14 22.70 3.81
CA SER A 324 12.95 24.09 3.41
C SER A 324 11.53 24.49 3.83
N ILE A 325 11.37 24.71 5.14
CA ILE A 325 10.25 25.47 5.67
C ILE A 325 10.44 26.84 5.04
N LEU A 326 9.67 27.15 4.00
CA LEU A 326 9.54 28.55 3.60
C LEU A 326 9.07 29.27 4.87
N PRO A 327 9.86 30.22 5.40
CA PRO A 327 9.42 31.01 6.52
C PRO A 327 8.11 31.70 6.15
N TRP A 328 7.30 31.91 7.17
CA TRP A 328 6.02 32.60 7.08
C TRP A 328 6.11 33.94 6.36
#